data_AF-A0A9Q8YBJ3-F1
#
_entry.id   AF-A0A9Q8YBJ3-F1
#
_cell.length_a   1.000
_cell.length_b   1.000
_cell.length_c   1.000
_cell.angle_alpha   90.00
_cell.angle_beta   90.00
_cell.angle_gamma   90.00
#
_symmetry.space_group_name_H-M   'P 1'
#
loop_
_entity.id
_entity.type
_entity.pdbx_description
1 polymer ?
#
loop_
_entity_poly.entity_id
_entity_poly.type
_entity_poly.pdbx_seq_one_letter_code
_entity_poly.pdbx_strand_id
1 'polypeptide(L)'
;MKHLSIATVLLVAGHSVAAAQSCEKNFKASGVPLVTPVFYKTWQEFPKLKPETALQRMARGVAAEGFSGIEINKALGTIEAYQDTAGSGRLQTLRVVARKRGSGTRVDAMFDIQVGQVATKQVVQEGLCNIIRSATE
;
A
#
# COMPACT_ATOMS: atom_id res chain seq x y z
N MET A 1 51.61 -26.75 -8.01
CA MET A 1 50.46 -26.04 -8.60
C MET A 1 49.32 -26.10 -7.60
N LYS A 2 48.84 -24.94 -7.15
CA LYS A 2 47.98 -24.75 -5.98
C LYS A 2 46.55 -24.50 -6.49
N HIS A 3 45.67 -25.49 -6.38
CA HIS A 3 44.25 -25.33 -6.75
C HIS A 3 43.50 -24.67 -5.59
N LEU A 4 43.09 -23.43 -5.81
CA LEU A 4 42.26 -22.65 -4.91
C LEU A 4 40.79 -22.87 -5.30
N SER A 5 40.08 -23.73 -4.57
CA SER A 5 38.64 -23.91 -4.74
C SER A 5 37.90 -22.80 -3.98
N ILE A 6 37.29 -21.87 -4.72
CA ILE A 6 36.40 -20.83 -4.17
C ILE A 6 34.98 -21.41 -4.14
N ALA A 7 34.45 -21.61 -2.94
CA ALA A 7 33.05 -21.98 -2.73
C ALA A 7 32.18 -20.71 -2.74
N THR A 8 31.35 -20.56 -3.77
CA THR A 8 30.36 -19.47 -3.85
C THR A 8 29.12 -19.87 -3.07
N VAL A 9 28.91 -19.26 -1.90
CA VAL A 9 27.65 -19.36 -1.14
C VAL A 9 26.64 -18.40 -1.76
N LEU A 10 25.63 -18.93 -2.44
CA LEU A 10 24.49 -18.18 -2.94
C LEU A 10 23.50 -17.97 -1.77
N LEU A 11 23.53 -16.80 -1.13
CA LEU A 11 22.49 -16.37 -0.18
C LEU A 11 21.24 -15.96 -0.97
N VAL A 12 20.28 -16.87 -1.07
CA VAL A 12 18.94 -16.56 -1.60
C VAL A 12 18.22 -15.69 -0.58
N ALA A 13 18.07 -14.41 -0.90
CA ALA A 13 17.29 -13.46 -0.10
C ALA A 13 15.80 -13.85 -0.15
N GLY A 14 15.30 -14.47 0.92
CA GLY A 14 13.88 -14.77 1.11
C GLY A 14 13.07 -13.49 1.28
N HIS A 15 12.54 -12.95 0.17
CA HIS A 15 11.65 -11.80 0.19
C HIS A 15 10.20 -12.23 0.42
N SER A 16 9.70 -12.00 1.63
CA SER A 16 8.34 -11.53 1.99
C SER A 16 7.09 -11.91 1.16
N VAL A 17 7.01 -13.09 0.54
CA VAL A 17 5.82 -13.50 -0.25
C VAL A 17 4.54 -13.59 0.60
N ALA A 18 4.69 -13.89 1.90
CA ALA A 18 3.57 -14.04 2.83
C ALA A 18 2.83 -12.72 3.12
N ALA A 19 3.49 -11.57 2.96
CA ALA A 19 2.89 -10.27 3.23
C ALA A 19 1.86 -9.92 2.14
N ALA A 20 2.29 -9.95 0.87
CA ALA A 20 1.46 -9.67 -0.29
C ALA A 20 0.15 -10.46 -0.21
N GLN A 21 0.25 -11.78 -0.04
CA GLN A 21 -0.88 -12.72 -0.11
C GLN A 21 -2.05 -12.40 0.83
N SER A 22 -1.82 -11.67 1.93
CA SER A 22 -2.89 -11.25 2.84
C SER A 22 -3.59 -9.97 2.37
N CYS A 23 -2.87 -9.02 1.78
CA CYS A 23 -3.42 -7.82 1.21
C CYS A 23 -4.33 -8.13 0.00
N GLU A 24 -3.88 -8.91 -0.98
CA GLU A 24 -4.72 -9.15 -2.17
C GLU A 24 -6.01 -9.90 -1.81
N LYS A 25 -5.94 -10.84 -0.85
CA LYS A 25 -7.12 -11.57 -0.34
C LYS A 25 -8.16 -10.69 0.34
N ASN A 26 -7.71 -9.61 0.98
CA ASN A 26 -8.57 -8.69 1.71
C ASN A 26 -9.14 -7.56 0.84
N PHE A 27 -8.72 -7.49 -0.43
CA PHE A 27 -9.15 -6.47 -1.37
C PHE A 27 -10.64 -6.57 -1.69
N LYS A 28 -11.31 -5.42 -1.68
CA LYS A 28 -12.72 -5.27 -2.05
C LYS A 28 -12.89 -4.02 -2.90
N ALA A 29 -13.76 -4.11 -3.90
CA ALA A 29 -14.22 -2.99 -4.70
C ALA A 29 -15.74 -2.89 -4.56
N SER A 30 -16.26 -1.69 -4.39
CA SER A 30 -17.71 -1.41 -4.33
C SER A 30 -18.06 -0.19 -5.16
N GLY A 31 -19.22 -0.23 -5.81
CA GLY A 31 -19.63 0.76 -6.81
C GLY A 31 -19.71 0.15 -8.21
N VAL A 32 -20.38 0.87 -9.10
CA VAL A 32 -20.57 0.48 -10.50
C VAL A 32 -19.78 1.46 -11.37
N PRO A 33 -18.72 1.01 -12.07
CA PRO A 33 -17.94 1.87 -12.95
C PRO A 33 -18.84 2.67 -13.91
N LEU A 34 -18.49 3.93 -14.15
CA LEU A 34 -19.23 4.89 -14.98
C LEU A 34 -20.60 5.34 -14.45
N VAL A 35 -21.20 4.64 -13.47
CA VAL A 35 -22.53 4.96 -12.93
C VAL A 35 -22.45 5.57 -11.53
N THR A 36 -21.55 5.07 -10.68
CA THR A 36 -21.32 5.58 -9.32
C THR A 36 -19.81 5.80 -9.10
N PRO A 37 -19.42 6.49 -8.02
CA PRO A 37 -18.05 6.38 -7.52
C PRO A 37 -17.69 4.92 -7.23
N VAL A 38 -16.41 4.59 -7.36
CA VAL A 38 -15.89 3.26 -7.02
C VAL A 38 -14.92 3.41 -5.86
N PHE A 39 -15.19 2.64 -4.80
CA PHE A 39 -14.40 2.60 -3.58
C PHE A 39 -13.63 1.29 -3.54
N TYR A 40 -12.32 1.39 -3.40
CA TYR A 40 -11.42 0.26 -3.27
C TYR A 40 -10.85 0.25 -1.86
N LYS A 41 -10.81 -0.92 -1.24
CA LYS A 41 -10.20 -1.07 0.08
C LYS A 41 -9.52 -2.40 0.25
N THR A 42 -8.46 -2.39 1.04
CA THR A 42 -7.79 -3.60 1.50
C THR A 42 -7.16 -3.35 2.86
N TRP A 43 -6.66 -4.41 3.50
CA TRP A 43 -6.00 -4.33 4.78
C TRP A 43 -5.05 -5.49 4.99
N GLN A 44 -4.09 -5.27 5.89
CA GLN A 44 -3.14 -6.28 6.33
C GLN A 44 -2.73 -6.04 7.79
N GLU A 45 -2.36 -7.12 8.47
CA GLU A 45 -1.79 -7.07 9.81
C GLU A 45 -0.30 -7.37 9.79
N PHE A 46 0.45 -6.59 10.57
CA PHE A 46 1.89 -6.69 10.73
C PHE A 46 2.22 -6.92 12.20
N PRO A 47 2.56 -8.18 12.57
CA PRO A 47 2.99 -8.49 13.93
C PRO A 47 4.25 -7.70 14.29
N LYS A 48 4.33 -7.20 15.53
CA LYS A 48 5.50 -6.50 16.09
C LYS A 48 5.90 -5.20 15.39
N LEU A 49 5.14 -4.74 14.38
CA LEU A 49 5.34 -3.44 13.77
C LEU A 49 4.65 -2.35 14.60
N LYS A 50 5.35 -1.24 14.86
CA LYS A 50 4.78 -0.06 15.52
C LYS A 50 4.00 0.80 14.51
N PRO A 51 2.82 1.33 14.86
CA PRO A 51 2.01 2.13 13.94
C PRO A 51 2.73 3.35 13.39
N GLU A 52 3.53 4.03 14.21
CA GLU A 52 4.25 5.24 13.83
C GLU A 52 5.34 4.93 12.78
N THR A 53 6.05 3.80 12.97
CA THR A 53 7.04 3.31 12.00
C THR A 53 6.36 2.91 10.69
N ALA A 54 5.21 2.23 10.76
CA ALA A 54 4.42 1.88 9.58
C ALA A 54 4.02 3.14 8.80
N LEU A 55 3.50 4.18 9.47
CA LEU A 55 3.08 5.42 8.83
C LEU A 55 4.22 6.13 8.11
N GLN A 56 5.37 6.28 8.76
CA GLN A 56 6.51 6.96 8.15
C GLN A 56 7.01 6.23 6.90
N ARG A 57 7.00 4.90 6.92
CA ARG A 57 7.38 4.07 5.78
C ARG A 57 6.37 4.14 4.65
N MET A 58 5.09 3.97 5.00
CA MET A 58 4.00 4.05 4.03
C MET A 58 3.90 5.41 3.37
N ALA A 59 4.21 6.51 4.05
CA ALA A 59 4.25 7.83 3.41
C ALA A 59 5.26 7.88 2.26
N ARG A 60 6.39 7.18 2.37
CA ARG A 60 7.36 7.04 1.26
C ARG A 60 6.82 6.13 0.16
N GLY A 61 6.16 5.03 0.52
CA GLY A 61 5.48 4.16 -0.45
C GLY A 61 4.39 4.89 -1.24
N VAL A 62 3.58 5.72 -0.57
CA VAL A 62 2.57 6.57 -1.19
C VAL A 62 3.21 7.54 -2.19
N ALA A 63 4.34 8.17 -1.84
CA ALA A 63 5.08 9.02 -2.76
C ALA A 63 5.64 8.24 -3.97
N ALA A 64 6.15 7.03 -3.75
CA ALA A 64 6.70 6.18 -4.81
C ALA A 64 5.64 5.72 -5.81
N GLU A 65 4.39 5.54 -5.37
CA GLU A 65 3.24 5.24 -6.23
C GLU A 65 2.69 6.49 -6.97
N GLY A 66 3.33 7.66 -6.82
CA GLY A 66 3.01 8.87 -7.58
C GLY A 66 1.85 9.69 -7.01
N PHE A 67 1.47 9.49 -5.75
CA PHE A 67 0.50 10.35 -5.08
C PHE A 67 1.10 11.73 -4.74
N SER A 68 0.26 12.75 -4.81
CA SER A 68 0.54 14.14 -4.44
C SER A 68 -0.19 14.54 -3.16
N GLY A 69 0.19 15.68 -2.57
CA GLY A 69 -0.47 16.25 -1.40
C GLY A 69 -0.47 15.33 -0.19
N ILE A 70 0.66 14.66 0.08
CA ILE A 70 0.78 13.66 1.15
C ILE A 70 0.75 14.36 2.51
N GLU A 71 -0.32 14.13 3.26
CA GLU A 71 -0.52 14.65 4.61
C GLU A 71 -0.48 13.50 5.62
N ILE A 72 0.43 13.59 6.60
CA ILE A 72 0.55 12.59 7.67
C ILE A 72 -0.05 13.15 8.95
N ASN A 73 -1.17 12.59 9.40
CA ASN A 73 -1.73 12.88 10.72
C ASN A 73 -1.29 11.82 11.73
N LYS A 74 -0.24 12.14 12.50
CA LYS A 74 0.31 11.24 13.51
C LYS A 74 -0.65 10.94 14.66
N ALA A 75 -1.53 11.89 15.00
CA ALA A 75 -2.48 11.73 16.10
C ALA A 75 -3.60 10.75 15.75
N LEU A 76 -4.05 10.76 14.50
CA LEU A 76 -5.09 9.85 14.00
C LEU A 76 -4.51 8.58 13.38
N GLY A 77 -3.20 8.54 13.17
CA GLY A 77 -2.51 7.43 12.53
C GLY A 77 -2.86 7.29 11.06
N THR A 78 -2.99 8.41 10.34
CA THR A 78 -3.46 8.42 8.95
C THR A 78 -2.49 9.09 7.98
N ILE A 79 -2.58 8.67 6.73
CA ILE A 79 -2.00 9.35 5.56
C ILE A 79 -3.15 9.65 4.61
N GLU A 80 -3.24 10.89 4.16
CA GLU A 80 -4.16 11.32 3.11
C GLU A 80 -3.34 11.83 1.93
N ALA A 81 -3.75 11.48 0.71
CA ALA A 81 -3.09 11.90 -0.51
C ALA A 81 -4.05 11.84 -1.70
N TYR A 82 -3.65 12.38 -2.85
CA TYR A 82 -4.47 12.35 -4.05
C TYR A 82 -3.67 12.11 -5.33
N GLN A 83 -4.37 11.74 -6.40
CA GLN A 83 -3.86 11.65 -7.77
C GLN A 83 -4.80 12.37 -8.73
N ASP A 84 -4.24 12.92 -9.81
CA ASP A 84 -4.99 13.39 -10.98
C ASP A 84 -4.45 12.71 -12.25
N THR A 85 -4.71 11.42 -12.36
CA THR A 85 -4.19 10.57 -13.44
C THR A 85 -4.63 11.04 -14.84
N ALA A 86 -5.74 11.77 -14.94
CA ALA A 86 -6.28 12.28 -16.20
C ALA A 86 -5.98 13.78 -16.45
N GLY A 87 -5.32 14.47 -15.52
CA GLY A 87 -5.09 15.92 -15.61
C GLY A 87 -6.37 16.75 -15.66
N SER A 88 -7.46 16.23 -15.12
CA SER A 88 -8.81 16.77 -15.25
C SER A 88 -9.23 17.67 -14.09
N GLY A 89 -8.41 17.76 -13.05
CA GLY A 89 -8.76 18.37 -11.75
C GLY A 89 -9.69 17.51 -10.90
N ARG A 90 -10.15 16.36 -11.40
CA ARG A 90 -11.02 15.43 -10.67
C ARG A 90 -10.17 14.47 -9.86
N LEU A 91 -9.85 14.86 -8.64
CA LEU A 91 -8.93 14.12 -7.80
C LEU A 91 -9.49 12.76 -7.39
N GLN A 92 -8.60 11.77 -7.43
CA GLN A 92 -8.77 10.45 -6.85
C GLN A 92 -8.08 10.48 -5.49
N THR A 93 -8.74 10.00 -4.44
CA THR A 93 -8.27 10.19 -3.06
C THR A 93 -7.82 8.89 -2.45
N LEU A 94 -6.68 8.92 -1.76
CA LEU A 94 -6.14 7.83 -0.98
C LEU A 94 -6.20 8.17 0.50
N ARG A 95 -6.62 7.20 1.31
CA ARG A 95 -6.49 7.22 2.76
C ARG A 95 -5.85 5.92 3.24
N VAL A 96 -4.77 6.04 4.01
CA VAL A 96 -4.11 4.90 4.67
C VAL A 96 -4.20 5.11 6.18
N VAL A 97 -4.54 4.08 6.93
CA VAL A 97 -4.67 4.11 8.38
C VAL A 97 -3.79 3.03 8.99
N ALA A 98 -2.88 3.40 9.89
CA ALA A 98 -2.10 2.46 10.68
C ALA A 98 -2.53 2.54 12.15
N ARG A 99 -3.04 1.44 12.69
CA ARG A 99 -3.56 1.39 14.05
C ARG A 99 -3.05 0.17 14.81
N LYS A 100 -2.84 0.32 16.11
CA LYS A 100 -2.42 -0.79 16.96
C LYS A 100 -3.46 -1.92 16.95
N ARG A 101 -3.00 -3.16 16.77
CA ARG A 101 -3.82 -4.38 16.86
C ARG A 101 -2.99 -5.43 17.61
N GLY A 102 -3.37 -5.72 18.84
CA GLY A 102 -2.57 -6.56 19.74
C GLY A 102 -1.14 -6.04 19.91
N SER A 103 -0.15 -6.90 19.66
CA SER A 103 1.29 -6.54 19.70
C SER A 103 1.82 -5.93 18.40
N GLY A 104 0.99 -5.76 17.37
CA GLY A 104 1.39 -5.24 16.07
C GLY A 104 0.52 -4.08 15.58
N THR A 105 0.55 -3.90 14.27
CA THR A 105 -0.20 -2.86 13.55
C THR A 105 -1.10 -3.48 12.53
N ARG A 106 -2.35 -3.01 12.45
CA ARG A 106 -3.20 -3.21 11.29
C ARG A 106 -3.11 -1.98 10.41
N VAL A 107 -2.90 -2.21 9.12
CA VAL A 107 -2.97 -1.20 8.08
C VAL A 107 -4.23 -1.42 7.26
N ASP A 108 -5.03 -0.38 7.11
CA ASP A 108 -6.19 -0.34 6.22
C ASP A 108 -5.89 0.73 5.14
N ALA A 109 -6.09 0.42 3.86
CA ALA A 109 -5.86 1.35 2.75
C ALA A 109 -7.12 1.44 1.87
N MET A 110 -7.49 2.68 1.53
CA MET A 110 -8.72 3.02 0.83
C MET A 110 -8.39 3.97 -0.31
N PHE A 111 -8.89 3.67 -1.51
CA PHE A 111 -8.72 4.51 -2.69
C PHE A 111 -10.06 4.69 -3.39
N ASP A 112 -10.43 5.94 -3.62
CA ASP A 112 -11.74 6.31 -4.14
C ASP A 112 -11.58 7.05 -5.45
N ILE A 113 -12.31 6.60 -6.47
CA ILE A 113 -12.37 7.25 -7.78
C ILE A 113 -13.78 7.78 -8.03
N GLN A 114 -13.86 8.95 -8.66
CA GLN A 114 -15.12 9.59 -8.94
C GLN A 114 -15.81 8.94 -10.16
N VAL A 115 -17.11 9.18 -10.30
CA VAL A 115 -17.89 8.70 -11.45
C VAL A 115 -17.27 9.13 -12.79
N GLY A 116 -17.20 8.23 -13.76
CA GLY A 116 -16.60 8.51 -15.07
C GLY A 116 -15.07 8.45 -15.12
N GLN A 117 -14.39 8.20 -13.99
CA GLN A 117 -12.99 7.76 -13.99
C GLN A 117 -12.95 6.23 -14.02
N VAL A 118 -11.93 5.68 -14.67
CA VAL A 118 -11.74 4.23 -14.81
C VAL A 118 -10.35 3.82 -14.38
N ALA A 119 -10.30 2.77 -13.56
CA ALA A 119 -9.08 2.07 -13.20
C ALA A 119 -9.38 0.57 -13.18
N THR A 120 -8.44 -0.26 -13.62
CA THR A 120 -8.62 -1.71 -13.53
C THR A 120 -8.49 -2.14 -12.07
N LYS A 121 -9.26 -3.14 -11.66
CA LYS A 121 -9.21 -3.66 -10.28
C LYS A 121 -7.79 -4.13 -9.92
N GLN A 122 -7.09 -4.72 -10.87
CA GLN A 122 -5.75 -5.26 -10.73
C GLN A 122 -4.74 -4.16 -10.40
N VAL A 123 -4.72 -3.06 -11.18
CA VAL A 123 -3.78 -1.94 -10.95
C VAL A 123 -4.03 -1.30 -9.59
N VAL A 124 -5.29 -1.10 -9.20
CA VAL A 124 -5.61 -0.53 -7.88
C VAL A 124 -5.24 -1.48 -6.75
N GLN A 125 -5.49 -2.78 -6.91
CA GLN A 125 -5.11 -3.79 -5.91
C GLN A 125 -3.59 -3.82 -5.72
N GLU A 126 -2.83 -3.86 -6.82
CA GLU A 126 -1.37 -3.87 -6.78
C GLU A 126 -0.82 -2.61 -6.10
N GLY A 127 -1.26 -1.42 -6.51
CA GLY A 127 -0.81 -0.16 -5.90
C GLY A 127 -1.14 -0.07 -4.41
N LEU A 128 -2.36 -0.44 -4.01
CA LEU A 128 -2.72 -0.49 -2.58
C LEU A 128 -1.85 -1.49 -1.80
N CYS A 129 -1.57 -2.66 -2.37
CA CYS A 129 -0.75 -3.66 -1.70
C CYS A 129 0.75 -3.28 -1.68
N ASN A 130 1.25 -2.53 -2.66
CA ASN A 130 2.59 -1.95 -2.63
C ASN A 130 2.72 -0.93 -1.48
N ILE A 131 1.75 -0.03 -1.34
CA ILE A 131 1.72 0.94 -0.23
C ILE A 131 1.71 0.21 1.11
N ILE A 132 0.83 -0.78 1.28
CA ILE A 132 0.75 -1.57 2.52
C ILE A 132 2.07 -2.29 2.82
N ARG A 133 2.68 -2.92 1.81
CA ARG A 133 3.94 -3.67 1.94
C ARG A 133 5.12 -2.78 2.35
N SER A 134 5.15 -1.54 1.87
CA SER A 134 6.18 -0.56 2.24
C SER A 134 6.26 -0.30 3.75
N ALA A 135 5.20 -0.59 4.52
CA ALA A 135 5.21 -0.51 5.99
C ALA A 135 6.36 -1.32 6.66
N THR A 136 6.94 -2.29 5.95
CA THR A 136 8.03 -3.13 6.44
C THR A 136 9.39 -2.87 5.81
N GLU A 137 9.48 -1.94 4.85
CA GLU A 137 10.71 -1.54 4.14
C GLU A 137 11.42 -0.41 4.91
#